data_AF-A0A956NC55-F1
#
_entry.id   AF-A0A956NC55-F1
#
_cell.length_a   1.000
_cell.length_b   1.000
_cell.length_c   1.000
_cell.angle_alpha   90.00
_cell.angle_beta   90.00
_cell.angle_gamma   90.00
#
_symmetry.space_group_name_H-M   'P 1'
#
loop_
_entity.id
_entity.type
_entity.pdbx_description
1 polymer ?
#
loop_
_entity_poly.entity_id
_entity_poly.type
_entity_poly.pdbx_seq_one_letter_code
_entity_poly.pdbx_strand_id
1 'polypeptide(L)'
;MKRPDTTRTRLQARPHPVSSGTFLALASAPFALVHWLYGEPGMLATIASIVVGVGFLAAGWIIVRAPKAGRLLGTGSLVALFAVEAPGLVRLPEIALLSLVGVTFAIAALWNVGGLVAPRAARRSLPEAQTHGAALASIALWLVASLVSRKEPNVELAGISVSFIVTAALAIRWVIRGGHAHRVRSLLLLLGLAFALVFTWELRLHGWLLLLGGVGFSVAALFLVPRQGREVRGPSDWSVLLDHPERLLVGTFATLATLGMLVLALPRCSTSAEGVGLMDAAFTAVSAVCVTGLAV
;
A
#
# COMPACT_ATOMS: atom_id res chain seq x y z
N MET A 1 7.21 8.68 50.79
CA MET A 1 7.83 7.59 50.00
C MET A 1 7.36 7.69 48.54
N LYS A 2 8.20 8.22 47.65
CA LYS A 2 7.94 8.28 46.20
C LYS A 2 8.24 6.90 45.62
N ARG A 3 7.25 6.21 45.05
CA ARG A 3 7.49 4.94 44.32
C ARG A 3 8.51 5.22 43.20
N PRO A 4 9.63 4.49 43.14
CA PRO A 4 10.57 4.64 42.04
C PRO A 4 9.87 4.19 40.76
N ASP A 5 9.74 5.11 39.81
CA ASP A 5 9.10 4.91 38.51
C ASP A 5 10.06 4.12 37.60
N THR A 6 10.32 2.85 37.95
CA THR A 6 11.38 1.99 37.38
C THR A 6 11.00 1.28 36.09
N THR A 7 9.86 1.60 35.48
CA THR A 7 9.40 0.93 34.25
C THR A 7 9.02 1.91 33.14
N ARG A 8 9.65 3.08 33.10
CA ARG A 8 9.89 3.77 31.82
C ARG A 8 11.07 3.08 31.11
N THR A 9 10.85 1.82 30.72
CA THR A 9 11.60 1.18 29.63
C THR A 9 11.58 2.19 28.50
N ARG A 10 12.73 2.83 28.22
CA ARG A 10 12.87 3.73 27.09
C ARG A 10 12.43 2.93 25.87
N LEU A 11 11.21 3.18 25.40
CA LEU A 11 10.72 2.74 24.11
C LEU A 11 11.66 3.39 23.11
N GLN A 12 12.79 2.72 22.84
CA GLN A 12 13.70 3.11 21.79
C GLN A 12 12.87 3.12 20.53
N ALA A 13 12.62 4.33 20.03
CA ALA A 13 11.89 4.53 18.79
C ALA A 13 12.63 3.73 17.72
N ARG A 14 12.06 2.60 17.32
CA ARG A 14 12.65 1.79 16.26
C ARG A 14 12.47 2.54 14.95
N PRO A 15 13.54 2.76 14.18
CA PRO A 15 13.44 3.45 12.91
C PRO A 15 12.63 2.62 11.90
N HIS A 16 11.82 3.30 11.07
CA HIS A 16 11.12 2.75 9.89
C HIS A 16 10.17 1.54 10.10
N PRO A 17 9.29 1.55 11.12
CA PRO A 17 8.39 0.43 11.36
C PRO A 17 7.28 0.31 10.27
N VAL A 18 6.91 1.41 9.62
CA VAL A 18 5.91 1.40 8.53
C VAL A 18 6.48 0.71 7.29
N SER A 19 7.66 1.14 6.83
CA SER A 19 8.33 0.55 5.67
C SER A 19 8.57 -0.96 5.84
N SER A 20 8.84 -1.40 7.07
CA SER A 20 8.96 -2.83 7.39
C SER A 20 7.69 -3.61 7.06
N GLY A 21 6.52 -3.13 7.48
CA GLY A 21 5.24 -3.76 7.16
C GLY A 21 4.93 -3.72 5.66
N THR A 22 5.23 -2.59 5.02
CA THR A 22 5.06 -2.41 3.57
C THR A 22 5.88 -3.44 2.78
N PHE A 23 7.16 -3.64 3.10
CA PHE A 23 7.99 -4.64 2.42
C PHE A 23 7.54 -6.07 2.66
N LEU A 24 7.07 -6.41 3.88
CA LEU A 24 6.54 -7.75 4.15
C LEU A 24 5.30 -8.05 3.31
N ALA A 25 4.41 -7.07 3.13
CA ALA A 25 3.22 -7.24 2.30
C ALA A 25 3.54 -7.23 0.79
N LEU A 26 4.54 -6.45 0.35
CA LEU A 26 4.99 -6.41 -1.04
C LEU A 26 5.79 -7.65 -1.48
N ALA A 27 6.17 -8.54 -0.56
CA ALA A 27 6.95 -9.72 -0.89
C ALA A 27 6.30 -10.65 -1.93
N SER A 28 4.96 -10.63 -2.03
CA SER A 28 4.22 -11.41 -3.04
C SER A 28 3.98 -10.67 -4.36
N ALA A 29 4.22 -9.35 -4.40
CA ALA A 29 4.00 -8.54 -5.61
C ALA A 29 4.80 -9.02 -6.84
N PRO A 30 6.09 -9.43 -6.74
CA PRO A 30 6.85 -9.89 -7.90
C PRO A 30 6.23 -11.09 -8.59
N PHE A 31 5.60 -12.00 -7.82
CA PHE A 31 4.95 -13.18 -8.38
C PHE A 31 3.65 -12.82 -9.11
N ALA A 32 2.84 -11.96 -8.49
CA ALA A 32 1.61 -11.48 -9.10
C ALA A 32 1.90 -10.75 -10.43
N LEU A 33 2.90 -9.87 -10.43
CA LEU A 33 3.26 -9.06 -11.60
C LEU A 33 3.89 -9.88 -12.72
N VAL A 34 4.78 -10.83 -12.42
CA VAL A 34 5.38 -11.71 -13.42
C VAL A 34 4.33 -12.61 -14.08
N HIS A 35 3.44 -13.22 -13.30
CA HIS A 35 2.39 -14.06 -13.88
C HIS A 35 1.42 -13.22 -14.73
N TRP A 36 1.07 -12.01 -14.25
CA TRP A 36 0.23 -11.10 -15.00
C TRP A 36 0.84 -10.65 -16.34
N LEU A 37 2.13 -10.29 -16.37
CA LEU A 37 2.81 -9.80 -17.58
C LEU A 37 3.08 -10.88 -18.62
N TYR A 38 3.38 -12.11 -18.18
CA TYR A 38 3.84 -13.18 -19.07
C TYR A 38 2.80 -14.29 -19.30
N GLY A 39 1.71 -14.32 -18.51
CA GLY A 39 0.77 -15.45 -18.49
C GLY A 39 1.43 -16.68 -17.90
N GLU A 40 2.23 -17.39 -18.70
CA GLU A 40 3.04 -18.53 -18.27
C GLU A 40 4.50 -18.11 -18.13
N PRO A 41 4.96 -17.70 -16.93
CA PRO A 41 6.31 -17.19 -16.77
C PRO A 41 7.34 -18.31 -16.95
N GLY A 42 8.34 -18.05 -17.79
CA GLY A 42 9.48 -18.95 -17.93
C GLY A 42 10.26 -19.11 -16.61
N MET A 43 11.00 -20.21 -16.48
CA MET A 43 11.74 -20.57 -15.26
C MET A 43 12.63 -19.43 -14.71
N LEU A 44 13.30 -18.68 -15.59
CA LEU A 44 14.14 -17.54 -15.20
C LEU A 44 13.34 -16.40 -14.56
N ALA A 45 12.17 -16.07 -15.11
CA ALA A 45 11.31 -15.02 -14.57
C ALA A 45 10.77 -15.40 -13.18
N THR A 46 10.39 -16.67 -13.01
CA THR A 46 9.96 -17.22 -11.72
C THR A 46 11.08 -17.23 -10.69
N ILE A 47 12.30 -17.62 -11.06
CA ILE A 47 13.45 -17.55 -10.14
C ILE A 47 13.73 -16.09 -9.75
N ALA A 48 13.69 -15.18 -10.72
CA ALA A 48 13.91 -13.77 -10.45
C ALA A 48 12.83 -13.19 -9.51
N SER A 49 11.55 -13.53 -9.70
CA SER A 49 10.47 -13.09 -8.81
C SER A 49 10.64 -13.64 -7.39
N ILE A 50 11.09 -14.90 -7.24
CA ILE A 50 11.44 -15.48 -5.93
C ILE A 50 12.55 -14.67 -5.26
N VAL A 51 13.64 -14.38 -5.97
CA VAL A 51 14.77 -13.63 -5.43
C VAL A 51 14.34 -12.22 -4.98
N VAL A 52 13.54 -11.53 -5.80
CA VAL A 52 13.00 -10.21 -5.45
C VAL A 52 12.09 -10.28 -4.23
N GLY A 53 11.18 -11.27 -4.17
CA GLY A 53 10.27 -11.47 -3.04
C GLY A 53 11.00 -11.77 -1.73
N VAL A 54 12.04 -12.61 -1.77
CA VAL A 54 12.93 -12.88 -0.63
C VAL A 54 13.67 -11.59 -0.22
N GLY A 55 14.11 -10.79 -1.19
CA GLY A 55 14.72 -9.48 -0.94
C GLY A 55 13.78 -8.54 -0.17
N PHE A 56 12.51 -8.47 -0.53
CA PHE A 56 11.50 -7.70 0.21
C PHE A 56 11.28 -8.22 1.63
N LEU A 57 11.17 -9.54 1.82
CA LEU A 57 11.04 -10.13 3.16
C LEU A 57 12.25 -9.79 4.04
N ALA A 58 13.45 -9.98 3.50
CA ALA A 58 14.70 -9.65 4.17
C ALA A 58 14.78 -8.15 4.48
N ALA A 59 14.36 -7.27 3.56
CA ALA A 59 14.37 -5.82 3.76
C ALA A 59 13.40 -5.44 4.88
N GLY A 60 12.18 -5.99 4.86
CA GLY A 60 11.18 -5.80 5.89
C GLY A 60 11.66 -6.23 7.27
N TRP A 61 12.41 -7.32 7.37
CA TRP A 61 12.95 -7.81 8.63
C TRP A 61 14.18 -7.02 9.11
N ILE A 62 15.12 -6.73 8.20
CA ILE A 62 16.41 -6.09 8.51
C ILE A 62 16.22 -4.60 8.81
N ILE A 63 15.29 -3.88 8.16
CA ILE A 63 15.17 -2.42 8.29
C ILE A 63 14.89 -1.97 9.73
N VAL A 64 14.24 -2.82 10.54
CA VAL A 64 13.96 -2.56 11.96
C VAL A 64 15.20 -2.70 12.84
N ARG A 65 16.17 -3.53 12.44
CA ARG A 65 17.42 -3.82 13.18
C ARG A 65 18.59 -2.96 12.68
N ALA A 66 18.74 -2.86 11.37
CA ALA A 66 19.81 -2.16 10.68
C ALA A 66 19.20 -1.29 9.56
N PRO A 67 18.76 -0.05 9.86
CA PRO A 67 17.95 0.76 8.95
C PRO A 67 18.69 1.20 7.68
N LYS A 68 20.02 1.25 7.68
CA LYS A 68 20.81 1.55 6.47
C LYS A 68 20.82 0.34 5.53
N ALA A 69 21.15 -0.84 6.06
CA ALA A 69 21.18 -2.09 5.30
C ALA A 69 19.78 -2.44 4.76
N GLY A 70 18.73 -2.32 5.58
CA GLY A 70 17.36 -2.59 5.15
C GLY A 70 16.86 -1.61 4.07
N ARG A 71 17.29 -0.34 4.10
CA ARG A 71 16.99 0.63 3.04
C ARG A 71 17.68 0.29 1.72
N LEU A 72 18.97 -0.03 1.77
CA LEU A 72 19.72 -0.47 0.59
C LEU A 72 19.13 -1.73 -0.03
N LEU A 73 18.78 -2.71 0.80
CA LEU A 73 18.15 -3.95 0.35
C LEU A 73 16.76 -3.68 -0.25
N GLY A 74 15.95 -2.85 0.41
CA GLY A 74 14.62 -2.46 -0.08
C GLY A 74 14.69 -1.71 -1.42
N THR A 75 15.65 -0.80 -1.59
CA THR A 75 15.87 -0.16 -2.91
C THR A 75 16.34 -1.16 -3.95
N GLY A 76 17.24 -2.07 -3.60
CA GLY A 76 17.69 -3.12 -4.51
C GLY A 76 16.54 -3.99 -4.99
N SER A 77 15.65 -4.40 -4.07
CA SER A 77 14.45 -5.18 -4.41
C SER A 77 13.45 -4.39 -5.26
N LEU A 78 13.24 -3.09 -5.01
CA LEU A 78 12.38 -2.25 -5.85
C LEU A 78 12.92 -2.09 -7.27
N VAL A 79 14.23 -1.85 -7.41
CA VAL A 79 14.88 -1.74 -8.73
C VAL A 79 14.88 -3.09 -9.45
N ALA A 80 15.16 -4.18 -8.73
CA ALA A 80 15.13 -5.53 -9.29
C ALA A 80 13.71 -5.93 -9.74
N LEU A 81 12.66 -5.56 -8.98
CA LEU A 81 11.27 -5.74 -9.39
C LEU A 81 11.01 -5.08 -10.74
N PHE A 82 11.33 -3.79 -10.86
CA PHE A 82 11.17 -3.04 -12.11
C PHE A 82 11.98 -3.66 -13.27
N ALA A 83 13.20 -4.12 -13.01
CA ALA A 83 14.04 -4.75 -14.02
C ALA A 83 13.48 -6.09 -14.52
N VAL A 84 12.90 -6.91 -13.64
CA VAL A 84 12.24 -8.17 -14.00
C VAL A 84 11.00 -7.93 -14.87
N GLU A 85 10.30 -6.84 -14.62
CA GLU A 85 9.07 -6.46 -15.34
C GLU A 85 9.33 -5.71 -16.65
N ALA A 86 10.53 -5.14 -16.83
CA ALA A 86 10.88 -4.27 -17.96
C ALA A 86 10.47 -4.83 -19.35
N PRO A 87 10.69 -6.12 -19.69
CA PRO A 87 10.28 -6.64 -21.00
C PRO A 87 8.76 -6.64 -21.21
N GLY A 88 7.98 -6.85 -20.16
CA GLY A 88 6.52 -6.77 -20.20
C GLY A 88 6.02 -5.32 -20.25
N LEU A 89 6.66 -4.43 -19.49
CA LEU A 89 6.33 -3.01 -19.43
C LEU A 89 6.52 -2.29 -20.78
N VAL A 90 7.46 -2.72 -21.62
CA VAL A 90 7.66 -2.15 -22.98
C VAL A 90 6.42 -2.32 -23.86
N ARG A 91 5.60 -3.35 -23.61
CA ARG A 91 4.36 -3.60 -24.38
C ARG A 91 3.20 -2.71 -23.91
N LEU A 92 3.25 -2.20 -22.69
CA LEU A 92 2.19 -1.46 -22.02
C LEU A 92 2.79 -0.18 -21.40
N PRO A 93 3.05 0.86 -22.22
CA PRO A 93 3.79 2.06 -21.79
C PRO A 93 3.12 2.80 -20.63
N GLU A 94 1.79 2.73 -20.52
CA GLU A 94 1.02 3.32 -19.42
C GLU A 94 1.40 2.71 -18.07
N ILE A 95 1.51 1.38 -18.02
CA ILE A 95 1.84 0.64 -16.82
C ILE A 95 3.33 0.80 -16.49
N ALA A 96 4.18 0.93 -17.52
CA ALA A 96 5.59 1.29 -17.35
C ALA A 96 5.77 2.65 -16.67
N LEU A 97 4.99 3.65 -17.08
CA LEU A 97 5.05 4.98 -16.48
C LEU A 97 4.55 4.94 -15.03
N LEU A 98 3.41 4.30 -14.79
CA LEU A 98 2.82 4.19 -13.46
C LEU A 98 3.74 3.43 -12.49
N SER A 99 4.36 2.34 -12.94
CA SER A 99 5.32 1.58 -12.14
C SER A 99 6.59 2.39 -11.87
N LEU A 100 7.11 3.12 -12.86
CA LEU A 100 8.28 4.00 -12.68
C LEU A 100 8.02 5.12 -11.66
N VAL A 101 6.87 5.80 -11.77
CA VAL A 101 6.46 6.85 -10.82
C VAL A 101 6.28 6.24 -9.42
N GLY A 102 5.63 5.08 -9.33
CA GLY A 102 5.42 4.37 -8.07
C GLY A 102 6.73 3.96 -7.40
N VAL A 103 7.67 3.38 -8.15
CA VAL A 103 9.01 3.00 -7.67
C VAL A 103 9.81 4.23 -7.23
N THR A 104 9.77 5.30 -8.01
CA THR A 104 10.46 6.56 -7.68
C THR A 104 9.93 7.14 -6.38
N PHE A 105 8.60 7.21 -6.22
CA PHE A 105 7.97 7.68 -4.99
C PHE A 105 8.30 6.77 -3.80
N ALA A 106 8.28 5.44 -3.98
CA ALA A 106 8.64 4.49 -2.93
C ALA A 106 10.09 4.65 -2.47
N ILE A 107 11.04 4.85 -3.40
CA ILE A 107 12.45 5.12 -3.08
C ILE A 107 12.59 6.46 -2.37
N ALA A 108 11.94 7.53 -2.87
CA ALA A 108 11.98 8.84 -2.24
C ALA A 108 11.42 8.81 -0.81
N ALA A 109 10.30 8.11 -0.60
CA ALA A 109 9.69 7.91 0.72
C ALA A 109 10.59 7.08 1.65
N LEU A 110 11.21 6.02 1.14
CA LEU A 110 12.13 5.16 1.89
C LEU A 110 13.37 5.92 2.36
N TRP A 111 13.92 6.81 1.55
CA TRP A 111 15.07 7.64 1.90
C TRP A 111 14.71 8.97 2.57
N ASN A 112 13.41 9.26 2.69
CA ASN A 112 12.87 10.51 3.19
C ASN A 112 13.44 11.74 2.46
N VAL A 113 13.57 11.65 1.13
CA VAL A 113 14.01 12.75 0.29
C VAL A 113 12.96 13.87 0.36
N GLY A 114 13.38 15.11 0.62
CA GLY A 114 12.48 16.27 0.70
C GLY A 114 11.52 16.27 1.90
N GLY A 115 11.72 15.40 2.90
CA GLY A 115 10.81 15.32 4.04
C GLY A 115 9.39 14.85 3.69
N LEU A 116 9.23 14.15 2.55
CA LEU A 116 7.95 13.63 2.06
C LEU A 116 7.23 12.79 3.13
N VAL A 117 8.00 12.03 3.90
CA VAL A 117 7.50 11.32 5.07
C VAL A 117 7.99 12.09 6.29
N ALA A 118 7.14 12.99 6.79
CA ALA A 118 7.43 13.72 8.01
C ALA A 118 8.00 12.73 9.05
N PRO A 119 9.14 13.03 9.70
CA PRO A 119 9.73 12.21 10.75
C PRO A 119 8.88 12.27 12.02
N ARG A 120 7.58 12.00 11.89
CA ARG A 120 6.66 11.70 12.97
C ARG A 120 6.91 10.27 13.40
N ALA A 121 8.14 10.02 13.86
CA ALA A 121 8.46 8.97 14.81
C ALA A 121 7.83 9.30 16.17
N ALA A 122 6.55 9.70 16.17
CA ALA A 122 5.72 9.62 17.34
C ALA A 122 5.74 8.15 17.78
N ARG A 123 5.74 7.93 19.10
CA ARG A 123 5.98 6.67 19.82
C ARG A 123 4.97 5.56 19.47
N ARG A 124 4.82 5.20 18.20
CA ARG A 124 3.99 4.10 17.75
C ARG A 124 4.64 2.81 18.19
N SER A 125 3.80 1.89 18.63
CA SER A 125 4.28 0.53 18.85
C SER A 125 4.72 -0.06 17.50
N LEU A 126 5.83 -0.80 17.49
CA LEU A 126 6.31 -1.50 16.29
C LEU A 126 5.19 -2.26 15.54
N PRO A 127 4.34 -3.07 16.20
CA PRO A 127 3.31 -3.83 15.49
C PRO A 127 2.23 -2.93 14.88
N GLU A 128 1.85 -1.81 15.51
CA GLU A 128 0.86 -0.87 14.97
C GLU A 128 1.33 -0.27 13.64
N ALA A 129 2.57 0.24 13.62
CA ALA A 129 3.12 0.85 12.41
C ALA A 129 3.36 -0.18 11.30
N GLN A 130 3.75 -1.41 11.63
CA GLN A 130 3.87 -2.49 10.65
C GLN A 130 2.52 -2.86 10.04
N THR A 131 1.45 -2.98 10.84
CA THR A 131 0.11 -3.26 10.32
C THR A 131 -0.38 -2.16 9.37
N HIS A 132 -0.13 -0.88 9.71
CA HIS A 132 -0.46 0.24 8.81
C HIS A 132 0.30 0.16 7.48
N GLY A 133 1.61 -0.10 7.53
CA GLY A 133 2.43 -0.21 6.32
C GLY A 133 2.01 -1.37 5.42
N ALA A 134 1.66 -2.51 6.02
CA ALA A 134 1.18 -3.69 5.31
C ALA A 134 -0.21 -3.48 4.70
N ALA A 135 -1.13 -2.85 5.44
CA ALA A 135 -2.46 -2.52 4.95
C ALA A 135 -2.41 -1.56 3.75
N LEU A 136 -1.59 -0.50 3.81
CA LEU A 136 -1.39 0.41 2.68
C LEU A 136 -0.83 -0.30 1.45
N ALA A 137 0.18 -1.16 1.64
CA ALA A 137 0.76 -1.95 0.56
C ALA A 137 -0.26 -2.90 -0.08
N SER A 138 -1.08 -3.58 0.73
CA SER A 138 -2.07 -4.54 0.24
C SER A 138 -3.20 -3.83 -0.51
N ILE A 139 -3.65 -2.66 -0.03
CA ILE A 139 -4.63 -1.81 -0.74
C ILE A 139 -4.05 -1.31 -2.06
N ALA A 140 -2.80 -0.84 -2.07
CA ALA A 140 -2.14 -0.38 -3.29
C ALA A 140 -1.97 -1.52 -4.31
N LEU A 141 -1.55 -2.70 -3.86
CA LEU A 141 -1.40 -3.87 -4.72
C LEU A 141 -2.74 -4.32 -5.31
N TRP A 142 -3.80 -4.33 -4.50
CA TRP A 142 -5.15 -4.60 -4.99
C TRP A 142 -5.63 -3.56 -5.99
N LEU A 143 -5.38 -2.28 -5.72
CA LEU A 143 -5.78 -1.21 -6.63
C LEU A 143 -5.09 -1.38 -7.99
N VAL A 144 -3.77 -1.59 -7.99
CA VAL A 144 -3.01 -1.85 -9.21
C VAL A 144 -3.57 -3.07 -9.94
N ALA A 145 -3.80 -4.19 -9.25
CA ALA A 145 -4.37 -5.38 -9.87
C ALA A 145 -5.78 -5.14 -10.43
N SER A 146 -6.63 -4.40 -9.71
CA SER A 146 -8.01 -4.12 -10.13
C SER A 146 -8.10 -3.25 -11.38
N LEU A 147 -7.12 -2.37 -11.59
CA LEU A 147 -7.04 -1.50 -12.76
C LEU A 147 -6.54 -2.24 -14.02
N VAL A 148 -5.86 -3.36 -13.81
CA VAL A 148 -4.99 -3.98 -14.80
C VAL A 148 -5.48 -5.37 -15.24
N SER A 149 -6.16 -6.11 -14.36
CA SER A 149 -6.57 -7.50 -14.62
C SER A 149 -7.73 -7.58 -15.62
N ARG A 150 -7.51 -8.26 -16.77
CA ARG A 150 -8.52 -8.40 -17.84
C ARG A 150 -8.95 -9.84 -18.18
N LYS A 151 -8.22 -10.91 -17.83
CA LYS A 151 -8.56 -12.25 -18.37
C LYS A 151 -8.40 -13.49 -17.49
N GLU A 152 -7.53 -13.56 -16.48
CA GLU A 152 -7.37 -14.81 -15.69
C GLU A 152 -7.26 -14.57 -14.17
N PRO A 153 -8.34 -14.79 -13.41
CA PRO A 153 -8.41 -14.30 -12.03
C PRO A 153 -7.60 -15.11 -11.01
N ASN A 154 -7.23 -16.35 -11.27
CA ASN A 154 -6.88 -17.29 -10.19
C ASN A 154 -5.46 -17.16 -9.64
N VAL A 155 -4.44 -17.02 -10.50
CA VAL A 155 -3.04 -16.98 -10.04
C VAL A 155 -2.66 -15.58 -9.53
N GLU A 156 -3.18 -14.53 -10.17
CA GLU A 156 -3.08 -13.15 -9.66
C GLU A 156 -3.70 -13.04 -8.26
N LEU A 157 -4.82 -13.73 -8.04
CA LEU A 157 -5.47 -13.80 -6.73
C LEU A 157 -4.53 -14.28 -5.64
N ALA A 158 -3.73 -15.32 -5.94
CA ALA A 158 -2.89 -15.95 -4.94
C ALA A 158 -1.83 -14.97 -4.42
N GLY A 159 -1.18 -14.21 -5.32
CA GLY A 159 -0.19 -13.21 -4.95
C GLY A 159 -0.77 -12.08 -4.09
N ILE A 160 -1.94 -11.55 -4.45
CA ILE A 160 -2.61 -10.49 -3.67
C ILE A 160 -3.11 -11.05 -2.33
N SER A 161 -3.64 -12.27 -2.31
CA SER A 161 -4.12 -12.92 -1.08
C SER A 161 -3.01 -13.08 -0.03
N VAL A 162 -1.78 -13.38 -0.46
CA VAL A 162 -0.62 -13.44 0.45
C VAL A 162 -0.39 -12.10 1.14
N SER A 163 -0.55 -10.96 0.44
CA SER A 163 -0.40 -9.63 1.05
C SER A 163 -1.47 -9.36 2.12
N PHE A 164 -2.71 -9.80 1.88
CA PHE A 164 -3.80 -9.72 2.87
C PHE A 164 -3.55 -10.62 4.08
N ILE A 165 -3.03 -11.83 3.87
CA ILE A 165 -2.64 -12.75 4.95
C ILE A 165 -1.55 -12.12 5.82
N VAL A 166 -0.53 -11.52 5.21
CA VAL A 166 0.53 -10.80 5.94
C VAL A 166 -0.06 -9.65 6.77
N THR A 167 -0.96 -8.86 6.18
CA THR A 167 -1.66 -7.77 6.89
C THR A 167 -2.48 -8.28 8.07
N ALA A 168 -3.24 -9.37 7.89
CA ALA A 168 -4.02 -10.01 8.95
C ALA A 168 -3.13 -10.56 10.06
N ALA A 169 -2.03 -11.24 9.73
CA ALA A 169 -1.08 -11.77 10.71
C ALA A 169 -0.44 -10.64 11.55
N LEU A 170 -0.09 -9.52 10.92
CA LEU A 170 0.45 -8.35 11.64
C LEU A 170 -0.61 -7.68 12.52
N ALA A 171 -1.86 -7.58 12.06
CA ALA A 171 -2.98 -7.07 12.84
C ALA A 171 -3.27 -7.95 14.07
N ILE A 172 -3.31 -9.27 13.92
CA ILE A 172 -3.48 -10.23 15.03
C ILE A 172 -2.34 -10.06 16.04
N ARG A 173 -1.10 -9.98 15.56
CA ARG A 173 0.07 -9.78 16.42
C ARG A 173 0.01 -8.46 17.20
N TRP A 174 -0.55 -7.41 16.61
CA TRP A 174 -0.84 -6.14 17.29
C TRP A 174 -1.90 -6.34 18.39
N VAL A 175 -3.01 -7.01 18.09
CA VAL A 175 -4.07 -7.33 19.05
C VAL A 175 -3.51 -8.08 20.27
N ILE A 176 -2.70 -9.11 20.03
CA ILE A 176 -2.11 -9.95 21.09
C ILE A 176 -1.13 -9.16 21.98
N ARG A 177 -0.28 -8.29 21.39
CA ARG A 177 0.79 -7.62 22.14
C ARG A 177 0.42 -6.27 22.77
N GLY A 178 -0.60 -5.59 22.25
CA GLY A 178 -0.92 -4.22 22.67
C GLY A 178 -2.39 -3.84 22.58
N GLY A 179 -3.26 -4.75 22.12
CA GLY A 179 -4.69 -4.49 21.95
C GLY A 179 -5.45 -4.28 23.25
N HIS A 180 -4.90 -4.64 24.41
CA HIS A 180 -5.59 -4.52 25.70
C HIS A 180 -5.97 -3.08 26.07
N ALA A 181 -5.19 -2.08 25.64
CA ALA A 181 -5.54 -0.67 25.84
C ALA A 181 -6.73 -0.23 24.97
N HIS A 182 -7.03 -0.97 23.90
CA HIS A 182 -8.05 -0.65 22.88
C HIS A 182 -8.94 -1.87 22.62
N ARG A 183 -9.53 -2.46 23.68
CA ARG A 183 -10.31 -3.71 23.60
C ARG A 183 -11.38 -3.70 22.52
N VAL A 184 -12.16 -2.62 22.44
CA VAL A 184 -13.27 -2.49 21.46
C VAL A 184 -12.74 -2.54 20.03
N ARG A 185 -11.67 -1.79 19.71
CA ARG A 185 -11.09 -1.77 18.36
C ARG A 185 -10.45 -3.10 17.99
N SER A 186 -9.80 -3.76 18.95
CA SER A 186 -9.23 -5.09 18.75
C SER A 186 -10.32 -6.13 18.46
N LEU A 187 -11.43 -6.06 19.19
CA LEU A 187 -12.58 -6.93 18.96
C LEU A 187 -13.24 -6.66 17.60
N LEU A 188 -13.41 -5.40 17.21
CA LEU A 188 -13.91 -5.03 15.88
C LEU A 188 -13.01 -5.54 14.75
N LEU A 189 -11.68 -5.49 14.92
CA LEU A 189 -10.75 -6.03 13.93
C LEU A 189 -10.82 -7.55 13.81
N LEU A 190 -10.92 -8.26 14.93
CA LEU A 190 -11.10 -9.72 14.92
C LEU A 190 -12.45 -10.11 14.32
N LEU A 191 -13.50 -9.36 14.62
CA LEU A 191 -14.83 -9.58 14.05
C LEU A 191 -14.84 -9.31 12.54
N GLY A 192 -14.17 -8.24 12.09
CA GLY A 192 -13.99 -7.96 10.66
C GLY A 192 -13.21 -9.05 9.92
N LEU A 193 -12.16 -9.61 10.55
CA LEU A 193 -11.42 -10.75 10.01
C LEU A 193 -12.29 -12.02 9.92
N ALA A 194 -13.01 -12.34 11.00
CA ALA A 194 -13.91 -13.48 11.04
C ALA A 194 -15.02 -13.35 9.99
N PHE A 195 -15.59 -12.16 9.85
CA PHE A 195 -16.59 -11.85 8.83
C PHE A 195 -16.01 -12.05 7.42
N ALA A 196 -14.80 -11.53 7.14
CA ALA A 196 -14.15 -11.76 5.86
C ALA A 196 -13.94 -13.26 5.57
N LEU A 197 -13.49 -14.04 6.55
CA LEU A 197 -13.28 -15.49 6.39
C LEU A 197 -14.59 -16.24 6.14
N VAL A 198 -15.62 -16.00 6.95
CA VAL A 198 -16.95 -16.62 6.79
C VAL A 198 -17.56 -16.23 5.44
N PHE A 199 -17.47 -14.95 5.07
CA PHE A 199 -17.97 -14.47 3.79
C PHE A 199 -17.26 -15.17 2.61
N THR A 200 -15.94 -15.37 2.68
CA THR A 200 -15.20 -16.11 1.64
C THR A 200 -15.52 -17.60 1.61
N TRP A 201 -15.87 -18.19 2.76
CA TRP A 201 -16.24 -19.60 2.88
C TRP A 201 -17.64 -19.88 2.32
N GLU A 202 -18.62 -19.07 2.72
CA GLU A 202 -20.05 -19.28 2.41
C GLU A 202 -20.35 -19.14 0.91
N LEU A 203 -19.69 -18.17 0.26
CA LEU A 203 -19.97 -17.80 -1.14
C LEU A 203 -19.27 -18.69 -2.18
N ARG A 204 -18.78 -19.88 -1.78
CA ARG A 204 -18.13 -20.88 -2.65
C ARG A 204 -17.30 -20.25 -3.77
N LEU A 205 -16.11 -19.77 -3.40
CA LEU A 205 -14.92 -19.63 -4.26
C LEU A 205 -15.02 -18.75 -5.52
N HIS A 206 -15.86 -17.71 -5.53
CA HIS A 206 -15.64 -16.63 -6.49
C HIS A 206 -14.43 -15.79 -6.05
N GLY A 207 -13.29 -15.95 -6.74
CA GLY A 207 -12.02 -15.31 -6.36
C GLY A 207 -12.11 -13.79 -6.14
N TRP A 208 -12.96 -13.10 -6.90
CA TRP A 208 -13.16 -11.66 -6.75
C TRP A 208 -13.70 -11.26 -5.35
N LEU A 209 -14.52 -12.10 -4.71
CA LEU A 209 -15.05 -11.85 -3.36
C LEU A 209 -13.96 -11.96 -2.29
N LEU A 210 -12.99 -12.85 -2.49
CA LEU A 210 -11.79 -12.95 -1.65
C LEU A 210 -11.00 -11.64 -1.66
N LEU A 211 -10.88 -11.01 -2.83
CA LEU A 211 -10.23 -9.71 -2.95
C LEU A 211 -11.01 -8.61 -2.23
N LEU A 212 -12.34 -8.54 -2.42
CA LEU A 212 -13.16 -7.56 -1.70
C LEU A 212 -13.07 -7.72 -0.18
N GLY A 213 -13.15 -8.96 0.32
CA GLY A 213 -13.03 -9.24 1.75
C GLY A 213 -11.66 -8.82 2.30
N GLY A 214 -10.59 -9.14 1.57
CA GLY A 214 -9.21 -8.76 1.92
C GLY A 214 -8.97 -7.25 1.94
N VAL A 215 -9.51 -6.53 0.95
CA VAL A 215 -9.46 -5.05 0.90
C VAL A 215 -10.28 -4.45 2.02
N GLY A 216 -11.51 -4.92 2.22
CA GLY A 216 -12.37 -4.46 3.31
C GLY A 216 -11.69 -4.61 4.66
N PHE A 217 -11.04 -5.76 4.91
CA PHE A 217 -10.23 -5.97 6.10
C PHE A 217 -9.03 -5.03 6.18
N SER A 218 -8.30 -4.82 5.08
CA SER A 218 -7.12 -3.92 5.05
C SER A 218 -7.50 -2.45 5.30
N VAL A 219 -8.63 -2.01 4.74
CA VAL A 219 -9.20 -0.69 4.99
C VAL A 219 -9.64 -0.57 6.46
N ALA A 220 -10.34 -1.58 6.99
CA ALA A 220 -10.70 -1.62 8.40
C ALA A 220 -9.47 -1.57 9.31
N ALA A 221 -8.39 -2.28 8.97
CA ALA A 221 -7.10 -2.20 9.67
C ALA A 221 -6.49 -0.79 9.65
N LEU A 222 -6.60 -0.06 8.55
CA LEU A 222 -6.11 1.31 8.44
C LEU A 222 -6.86 2.28 9.39
N PHE A 223 -8.17 2.10 9.54
CA PHE A 223 -9.02 2.98 10.36
C PHE A 223 -9.07 2.57 11.83
N LEU A 224 -9.14 1.27 12.13
CA LEU A 224 -9.34 0.75 13.49
C LEU A 224 -8.02 0.65 14.27
N VAL A 225 -6.89 0.42 13.60
CA VAL A 225 -5.59 0.45 14.29
C VAL A 225 -5.34 1.91 14.72
N PRO A 226 -5.27 2.19 16.04
CA PRO A 226 -5.14 3.54 16.56
C PRO A 226 -3.97 4.25 15.90
N ARG A 227 -4.14 5.50 15.49
CA ARG A 227 -3.02 6.39 15.19
C ARG A 227 -2.50 6.92 16.53
N GLN A 228 -1.71 6.13 17.28
CA GLN A 228 -1.13 6.57 18.54
C GLN A 228 0.02 7.55 18.27
N GLY A 229 -0.38 8.80 18.05
CA GLY A 229 0.52 9.95 17.91
C GLY A 229 -0.20 11.29 17.97
N ARG A 230 -1.52 11.30 18.25
CA ARG A 230 -2.32 12.52 18.35
C ARG A 230 -2.54 12.94 19.81
N GLU A 231 -1.52 12.83 20.64
CA GLU A 231 -1.38 13.74 21.79
C GLU A 231 -0.70 15.02 21.29
N VAL A 232 -1.42 15.80 20.49
CA VAL A 232 -1.09 17.20 20.23
C VAL A 232 -2.37 17.98 20.45
N ARG A 233 -2.52 18.50 21.67
CA ARG A 233 -3.24 19.75 21.96
C ARG A 233 -2.46 20.90 21.29
N GLY A 234 -2.53 21.00 19.96
CA GLY A 234 -1.82 21.98 19.12
C GLY A 234 -2.39 21.97 17.70
N PRO A 235 -2.21 23.06 16.93
CA PRO A 235 -3.13 23.51 15.88
C PRO A 235 -3.39 22.42 14.82
N SER A 236 -4.66 22.32 14.43
CA SER A 236 -5.26 21.33 13.52
C SER A 236 -4.33 20.80 12.42
N ASP A 237 -4.41 19.51 12.10
CA ASP A 237 -3.68 18.83 11.00
C ASP A 237 -3.70 19.56 9.64
N TRP A 238 -4.68 20.44 9.42
CA TRP A 238 -4.74 21.35 8.28
C TRP A 238 -3.56 22.32 8.22
N SER A 239 -2.88 22.62 9.33
CA SER A 239 -1.67 23.46 9.39
C SER A 239 -0.58 22.94 8.47
N VAL A 240 -0.38 21.63 8.33
CA VAL A 240 0.65 21.12 7.40
C VAL A 240 0.37 21.47 5.94
N LEU A 241 -0.92 21.57 5.56
CA LEU A 241 -1.31 22.07 4.24
C LEU A 241 -1.32 23.59 4.19
N LEU A 242 -1.72 24.28 5.26
CA LEU A 242 -1.87 25.74 5.31
C LEU A 242 -0.54 26.48 5.52
N ASP A 243 0.45 25.85 6.11
CA ASP A 243 1.79 26.42 6.39
C ASP A 243 2.64 26.52 5.11
N HIS A 244 2.28 25.78 4.06
CA HIS A 244 2.99 25.74 2.77
C HIS A 244 2.00 25.91 1.61
N PRO A 245 1.77 27.14 1.10
CA PRO A 245 0.77 27.39 0.06
C PRO A 245 1.02 26.59 -1.22
N GLU A 246 2.29 26.31 -1.54
CA GLU A 246 2.69 25.42 -2.63
C GLU A 246 2.08 24.00 -2.53
N ARG A 247 2.02 23.43 -1.31
CA ARG A 247 1.47 22.09 -1.07
C ARG A 247 -0.05 22.08 -1.16
N LEU A 248 -0.68 23.17 -0.75
CA LEU A 248 -2.13 23.34 -0.87
C LEU A 248 -2.53 23.39 -2.35
N LEU A 249 -1.80 24.14 -3.17
CA LEU A 249 -2.04 24.23 -4.60
C LEU A 249 -1.85 22.85 -5.28
N VAL A 250 -0.71 22.19 -5.04
CA VAL A 250 -0.46 20.85 -5.60
C VAL A 250 -1.50 19.83 -5.11
N GLY A 251 -1.86 19.87 -3.83
CA GLY A 251 -2.85 18.96 -3.25
C GLY A 251 -4.25 19.14 -3.81
N THR A 252 -4.71 20.39 -3.95
CA THR A 252 -6.02 20.70 -4.54
C THR A 252 -6.09 20.36 -6.02
N PHE A 253 -5.04 20.71 -6.79
CA PHE A 253 -4.92 20.33 -8.20
C PHE A 253 -4.98 18.81 -8.39
N ALA A 254 -4.16 18.07 -7.65
CA ALA A 254 -4.13 16.60 -7.73
C ALA A 254 -5.48 15.98 -7.32
N THR A 255 -6.13 16.52 -6.28
CA THR A 255 -7.44 16.04 -5.82
C THR A 255 -8.52 16.25 -6.89
N LEU A 256 -8.58 17.44 -7.50
CA LEU A 256 -9.53 17.74 -8.57
C LEU A 256 -9.29 16.87 -9.81
N ALA A 257 -8.03 16.70 -10.23
CA ALA A 257 -7.69 15.84 -11.36
C ALA A 257 -8.05 14.36 -11.09
N THR A 258 -7.80 13.85 -9.88
CA THR A 258 -8.16 12.47 -9.50
C THR A 258 -9.67 12.27 -9.45
N LEU A 259 -10.42 13.24 -8.91
CA LEU A 259 -11.89 13.21 -8.91
C LEU A 259 -12.44 13.25 -10.34
N GLY A 260 -11.91 14.13 -11.20
CA GLY A 260 -12.29 14.19 -12.61
C GLY A 260 -12.05 12.88 -13.33
N MET A 261 -10.88 12.26 -13.12
CA MET A 261 -10.54 10.94 -13.68
C MET A 261 -11.54 9.87 -13.22
N LEU A 262 -11.84 9.79 -11.91
CA LEU A 262 -12.78 8.81 -11.38
C LEU A 262 -14.20 9.01 -11.91
N VAL A 263 -14.63 10.27 -12.05
CA VAL A 263 -15.94 10.60 -12.62
C VAL A 263 -16.01 10.19 -14.10
N LEU A 264 -14.98 10.50 -14.89
CA LEU A 264 -14.92 10.16 -16.32
C LEU A 264 -14.79 8.64 -16.56
N ALA A 265 -14.13 7.92 -15.66
CA ALA A 265 -14.00 6.46 -15.74
C ALA A 265 -15.32 5.72 -15.43
N LEU A 266 -16.37 6.41 -14.94
CA LEU A 266 -17.66 5.77 -14.71
C LEU A 266 -18.38 5.48 -16.04
N PRO A 267 -19.00 4.29 -16.20
CA PRO A 267 -19.70 3.92 -17.43
C PRO A 267 -20.82 4.90 -17.84
N ARG A 268 -21.42 5.61 -16.88
CA ARG A 268 -22.46 6.62 -17.15
C ARG A 268 -21.95 7.88 -17.86
N CYS A 269 -20.65 8.12 -17.82
CA CYS A 269 -20.01 9.28 -18.44
C CYS A 269 -19.47 8.96 -19.84
N SER A 270 -19.58 7.71 -20.29
CA SER A 270 -19.18 7.29 -21.63
C SER A 270 -20.40 6.89 -22.46
N THR A 271 -20.39 7.27 -23.74
CA THR A 271 -21.36 6.78 -24.73
C THR A 271 -20.99 5.37 -25.23
N SER A 272 -19.75 4.94 -25.04
CA SER A 272 -19.31 3.59 -25.38
C SER A 272 -19.65 2.61 -24.26
N ALA A 273 -20.14 1.43 -24.64
CA ALA A 273 -20.40 0.32 -23.71
C ALA A 273 -19.14 -0.15 -22.98
N GLU A 274 -17.95 0.16 -23.50
CA GLU A 274 -16.66 -0.24 -22.91
C GLU A 274 -16.11 0.76 -21.87
N GLY A 275 -16.74 1.94 -21.69
CA GLY A 275 -16.22 3.00 -20.83
C GLY A 275 -15.01 3.73 -21.43
N VAL A 276 -14.61 4.88 -20.85
CA VAL A 276 -13.36 5.55 -21.22
C VAL A 276 -12.21 4.89 -20.47
N GLY A 277 -11.10 4.60 -21.16
CA GLY A 277 -9.90 4.04 -20.52
C GLY A 277 -9.43 4.93 -19.37
N LEU A 278 -8.92 4.33 -18.28
CA LEU A 278 -8.57 5.11 -17.08
C LEU A 278 -7.47 6.15 -17.38
N MET A 279 -6.58 5.84 -18.32
CA MET A 279 -5.50 6.73 -18.76
C MET A 279 -6.06 7.90 -19.58
N ASP A 280 -6.95 7.63 -20.53
CA ASP A 280 -7.63 8.68 -21.32
C ASP A 280 -8.48 9.58 -20.42
N ALA A 281 -9.16 8.98 -19.43
CA ALA A 281 -9.90 9.70 -18.40
C ALA A 281 -8.95 10.57 -17.54
N ALA A 282 -7.76 10.09 -17.20
CA ALA A 282 -6.77 10.86 -16.46
C ALA A 282 -6.24 12.05 -17.26
N PHE A 283 -5.87 11.83 -18.53
CA PHE A 283 -5.40 12.90 -19.43
C PHE A 283 -6.50 13.94 -19.66
N THR A 284 -7.73 13.50 -19.93
CA THR A 284 -8.87 14.38 -20.13
C THR A 284 -9.17 15.17 -18.85
N ALA A 285 -9.12 14.54 -17.67
CA ALA A 285 -9.32 15.24 -16.40
C ALA A 285 -8.24 16.28 -16.11
N VAL A 286 -6.96 15.93 -16.27
CA VAL A 286 -5.84 16.87 -16.09
C VAL A 286 -5.93 18.02 -17.08
N SER A 287 -6.24 17.73 -18.35
CA SER A 287 -6.40 18.73 -19.39
C SER A 287 -7.57 19.69 -19.11
N ALA A 288 -8.69 19.16 -18.59
CA ALA A 288 -9.83 19.96 -18.18
C ALA A 288 -9.49 20.86 -16.98
N VAL A 289 -8.79 20.35 -15.96
CA VAL A 289 -8.38 21.14 -14.78
C VAL A 289 -7.34 22.21 -15.15
N CYS A 290 -6.42 21.90 -16.07
CA CYS A 290 -5.46 22.87 -16.62
C CYS A 290 -6.05 23.82 -17.66
N VAL A 291 -7.32 23.63 -18.05
CA VAL A 291 -8.01 24.40 -19.11
C VAL A 291 -7.22 24.38 -20.44
N THR A 292 -6.54 23.26 -20.74
CA THR A 292 -5.76 23.10 -21.99
C THR A 292 -6.61 22.67 -23.18
N GLY A 293 -7.79 22.07 -22.93
CA GLY A 293 -8.75 21.71 -23.98
C GLY A 293 -8.38 20.50 -24.84
N LEU A 294 -7.37 19.72 -24.45
CA LEU A 294 -7.01 18.45 -25.08
C LEU A 294 -7.90 17.31 -24.55
N ALA A 295 -8.41 16.48 -25.46
CA ALA A 295 -9.11 15.23 -25.15
C ALA A 295 -8.49 14.12 -26.01
N VAL A 296 -8.44 12.90 -25.46
CA VAL A 296 -7.90 11.70 -26.13
C VAL A 296 -9.06 10.78 -26.48
#